data_AF-A0A0N5CMC4-F1
#
_entry.id   AF-A0A0N5CMC4-F1
#
_cell.length_a   1.000
_cell.length_b   1.000
_cell.length_c   1.000
_cell.angle_alpha   90.00
_cell.angle_beta   90.00
_cell.angle_gamma   90.00
#
_symmetry.space_group_name_H-M   'P 1'
#
loop_
_entity.id
_entity.type
_entity.pdbx_description
1 polymer ?
#
loop_
_entity_poly.entity_id
_entity_poly.type
_entity_poly.pdbx_seq_one_letter_code
_entity_poly.pdbx_strand_id
1 'polypeptide(L)'
;MKNECDYFYYWWSGIVSLACLYNYFMISIMIFEDVYQHFYFQWICTNIMTDLVFLLDIIVQARKGSGFCSKTFRVDVLAVIPFDLLLFLRNDLTLLRCNRLLKIYRIWNFDELTEIHTSLPNLFHFLKLTTTCIIIFHLNSCLYHVLNITYNFNTADIDDWIFSYDKILDPIFITEKSPNLPQVLSIDMNNQDWEDNVTKTISFSNFTKQYGLSFYWSALTLFALGEQPSPTYLLQFLFETVDTIIGLVIFAMIVGDVGNMISKMNIIKANFENTLDGCKQILPSRLYGDLIKHSNIDMLKKVELFQDCERNLLSELVLMLELEAFSSGDYVCREGDVGKEMYIVRKGQLQVINEDGGKVLDTLREGSVFGELSVLNVEGVIKNENRRRTITVRSVGFSELHILTKDSLWDILDDYPESKKILLQKGYFILFH
;
A
#
# COMPACT_ATOMS: atom_id res chain seq x y z
N MET A 1 34.93 -3.32 -12.74
CA MET A 1 35.64 -4.08 -11.69
C MET A 1 35.13 -3.87 -10.27
N LYS A 2 35.31 -2.72 -9.59
CA LYS A 2 34.86 -2.57 -8.17
C LYS A 2 33.33 -2.73 -8.01
N ASN A 3 32.56 -2.07 -8.88
CA ASN A 3 31.09 -2.17 -8.87
C ASN A 3 30.57 -3.58 -9.27
N GLU A 4 31.24 -4.29 -10.17
CA GLU A 4 30.82 -5.65 -10.60
C GLU A 4 31.03 -6.70 -9.50
N CYS A 5 32.14 -6.59 -8.75
CA CYS A 5 32.37 -7.43 -7.57
C CYS A 5 31.34 -7.19 -6.46
N ASP A 6 30.86 -5.95 -6.31
CA ASP A 6 29.85 -5.60 -5.31
C ASP A 6 28.47 -6.16 -5.68
N TYR A 7 28.06 -6.09 -6.95
CA TYR A 7 26.81 -6.74 -7.40
C TYR A 7 26.86 -8.26 -7.30
N PHE A 8 27.99 -8.89 -7.67
CA PHE A 8 28.15 -10.33 -7.50
C PHE A 8 27.99 -10.74 -6.03
N TYR A 9 28.64 -10.00 -5.12
CA TYR A 9 28.54 -10.27 -3.69
C TYR A 9 27.13 -10.07 -3.14
N TYR A 10 26.41 -9.05 -3.60
CA TYR A 10 25.02 -8.81 -3.24
C TYR A 10 24.13 -10.02 -3.60
N TRP A 11 24.16 -10.45 -4.85
CA TRP A 11 23.37 -11.61 -5.30
C TRP A 11 23.79 -12.91 -4.59
N TRP A 12 25.09 -13.10 -4.37
CA TRP A 12 25.59 -14.24 -3.59
C TRP A 12 25.06 -14.22 -2.15
N SER A 13 25.08 -13.05 -1.49
CA SER A 13 24.53 -12.88 -0.15
C SER A 13 23.04 -13.19 -0.10
N GLY A 14 22.29 -12.92 -1.16
CA GLY A 14 20.88 -13.31 -1.32
C GLY A 14 20.68 -14.82 -1.43
N ILE A 15 21.55 -15.54 -2.15
CA ILE A 15 21.50 -17.01 -2.23
C ILE A 15 21.79 -17.62 -0.85
N VAL A 16 22.77 -17.09 -0.13
CA VAL A 16 23.12 -17.56 1.21
C VAL A 16 22.02 -17.23 2.22
N SER A 17 21.39 -16.06 2.14
CA SER A 17 20.26 -15.71 3.02
C SER A 17 19.05 -16.61 2.77
N LEU A 18 18.76 -16.96 1.51
CA LEU A 18 17.71 -17.93 1.17
C LEU A 18 17.99 -19.32 1.74
N ALA A 19 19.25 -19.78 1.67
CA ALA A 19 19.67 -21.04 2.30
C ALA A 19 19.56 -21.00 3.84
N CYS A 20 19.81 -19.85 4.46
CA CYS A 20 19.61 -19.66 5.91
C CYS A 20 18.12 -19.71 6.27
N LEU A 21 17.27 -19.03 5.50
CA LEU A 21 15.81 -19.05 5.69
C LEU A 21 15.26 -20.48 5.54
N TYR A 22 15.69 -21.22 4.52
CA TYR A 22 15.34 -22.63 4.36
C TYR A 22 15.64 -23.44 5.63
N ASN A 23 16.86 -23.33 6.17
CA ASN A 23 17.24 -24.07 7.37
C ASN A 23 16.39 -23.65 8.58
N TYR A 24 16.06 -22.36 8.70
CA TYR A 24 15.25 -21.86 9.79
C TYR A 24 13.82 -22.45 9.81
N PHE A 25 13.19 -22.56 8.64
CA PHE A 25 11.86 -23.17 8.51
C PHE A 25 11.90 -24.70 8.57
N MET A 26 12.86 -25.32 7.88
CA MET A 26 12.83 -26.76 7.68
C MET A 26 13.33 -27.54 8.90
N ILE A 27 14.17 -26.96 9.77
CA ILE A 27 14.58 -27.64 11.00
C ILE A 27 13.38 -27.82 11.94
N SER A 28 12.54 -26.81 12.08
CA SER A 28 11.37 -26.85 12.96
C SER A 28 10.20 -27.66 12.39
N ILE A 29 9.94 -27.60 11.08
CA ILE A 29 8.81 -28.32 10.47
C ILE A 29 9.00 -29.84 10.42
N MET A 30 10.25 -30.34 10.48
CA MET A 30 10.53 -31.78 10.44
C MET A 30 10.14 -32.51 11.74
N ILE A 31 9.62 -31.79 12.73
CA ILE A 31 8.98 -32.39 13.91
C ILE A 31 7.65 -33.07 13.58
N PHE A 32 6.96 -32.62 12.53
CA PHE A 32 5.68 -33.21 12.11
C PHE A 32 5.94 -34.54 11.41
N GLU A 33 5.39 -35.62 11.96
CA GLU A 33 5.65 -36.98 11.48
C GLU A 33 5.28 -37.18 10.01
N ASP A 34 4.13 -36.65 9.57
CA ASP A 34 3.71 -36.71 8.17
C ASP A 34 4.73 -36.08 7.21
N VAL A 35 5.32 -34.95 7.61
CA VAL A 35 6.34 -34.26 6.81
C VAL A 35 7.63 -35.07 6.79
N TYR A 36 8.03 -35.57 7.96
CA TYR A 36 9.20 -36.44 8.09
C TYR A 36 9.08 -37.65 7.18
N GLN A 37 7.99 -38.43 7.26
CA GLN A 37 7.84 -39.68 6.51
C GLN A 37 7.81 -39.48 4.98
N HIS A 38 7.12 -38.44 4.49
CA HIS A 38 6.91 -38.26 3.05
C HIS A 38 8.04 -37.49 2.34
N PHE A 39 8.74 -36.59 3.06
CA PHE A 39 9.71 -35.66 2.45
C PHE A 39 11.15 -35.83 2.95
N TYR A 40 11.45 -36.86 3.77
CA TYR A 40 12.79 -37.06 4.33
C TYR A 40 13.91 -37.08 3.28
N PHE A 41 13.70 -37.78 2.16
CA PHE A 41 14.72 -37.91 1.12
C PHE A 41 15.02 -36.57 0.43
N GLN A 42 13.97 -35.83 0.06
CA GLN A 42 14.07 -34.50 -0.55
C GLN A 42 14.71 -33.51 0.42
N TRP A 43 14.40 -33.64 1.71
CA TRP A 43 15.00 -32.85 2.78
C TRP A 43 16.51 -33.08 2.89
N ILE A 44 16.98 -34.34 2.92
CA ILE A 44 18.42 -34.65 2.90
C ILE A 44 19.11 -34.07 1.66
N CYS A 45 18.51 -34.23 0.47
CA CYS A 45 19.10 -33.71 -0.76
C CYS A 45 19.29 -32.18 -0.68
N THR A 46 18.27 -31.48 -0.20
CA THR A 46 18.29 -30.01 -0.08
C THR A 46 19.25 -29.56 1.02
N ASN A 47 19.40 -30.33 2.09
CA ASN A 47 20.39 -30.09 3.14
C ASN A 47 21.82 -30.17 2.62
N ILE A 48 22.15 -31.19 1.82
CA ILE A 48 23.47 -31.30 1.19
C ILE A 48 23.71 -30.07 0.29
N MET A 49 22.70 -29.63 -0.46
CA MET A 49 22.81 -28.42 -1.27
C MET A 49 23.06 -27.16 -0.45
N THR A 50 22.37 -26.97 0.69
CA THR A 50 22.56 -25.78 1.53
C THR A 50 23.90 -25.79 2.27
N ASP A 51 24.37 -26.95 2.72
CA ASP A 51 25.72 -27.09 3.31
C ASP A 51 26.82 -26.80 2.27
N LEU A 52 26.63 -27.21 1.00
CA LEU A 52 27.54 -26.84 -0.11
C LEU A 52 27.56 -25.32 -0.34
N VAL A 53 26.40 -24.65 -0.30
CA VAL A 53 26.31 -23.18 -0.38
C VAL A 53 27.08 -22.54 0.78
N PHE A 54 26.96 -23.07 2.00
CA PHE A 54 27.68 -22.52 3.15
C PHE A 54 29.20 -22.73 3.08
N LEU A 55 29.66 -23.85 2.51
CA LEU A 55 31.08 -24.09 2.24
C LEU A 55 31.63 -23.12 1.19
N LEU A 56 30.91 -22.92 0.08
CA LEU A 56 31.28 -21.94 -0.94
C LEU A 56 31.31 -20.52 -0.36
N ASP A 57 30.39 -20.22 0.54
CA ASP A 57 30.30 -18.91 1.18
C ASP A 57 31.54 -18.58 2.02
N ILE A 58 32.12 -19.57 2.71
CA ILE A 58 33.39 -19.39 3.43
C ILE A 58 34.51 -18.97 2.46
N ILE A 59 34.57 -19.58 1.27
CA ILE A 59 35.58 -19.26 0.25
C ILE A 59 35.37 -17.84 -0.29
N VAL A 60 34.12 -17.45 -0.57
CA VAL A 60 33.79 -16.09 -1.04
C VAL A 60 34.15 -15.04 0.01
N GLN A 61 33.83 -15.28 1.28
CA GLN A 61 34.17 -14.38 2.38
C GLN A 61 35.68 -14.26 2.61
N ALA A 62 36.42 -15.37 2.48
CA ALA A 62 37.88 -15.37 2.57
C ALA A 62 38.53 -14.49 1.49
N ARG A 63 37.99 -14.52 0.26
CA ARG A 63 38.48 -13.69 -0.85
C ARG A 63 38.15 -12.20 -0.70
N LYS A 64 37.04 -11.86 -0.02
CA LYS A 64 36.64 -10.46 0.23
C LYS A 64 37.48 -9.78 1.32
N GLY A 65 38.24 -10.55 2.11
CA GLY A 65 39.16 -10.00 3.11
C GLY A 65 38.81 -10.35 4.56
N SER A 66 37.78 -11.18 4.81
CA SER A 66 37.61 -11.81 6.13
C SER A 66 38.63 -12.94 6.24
N GLY A 67 39.79 -12.66 6.83
CA GLY A 67 40.85 -13.66 6.97
C GLY A 67 40.38 -14.89 7.75
N PHE A 68 41.04 -16.03 7.53
CA PHE A 68 40.72 -17.34 8.14
C PHE A 68 40.84 -17.39 9.69
N CYS A 69 41.20 -16.30 10.35
CA CYS A 69 41.24 -16.18 11.82
C CYS A 69 40.20 -15.21 12.40
N SER A 70 39.28 -14.70 11.59
CA SER A 70 38.24 -13.77 12.05
C SER A 70 37.21 -14.46 12.96
N LYS A 71 36.53 -13.67 13.80
CA LYS A 71 35.42 -14.17 14.63
C LYS A 71 34.29 -14.74 13.76
N THR A 72 34.04 -14.18 12.58
CA THR A 72 33.01 -14.65 11.65
C THR A 72 33.37 -16.02 11.07
N PHE A 73 34.65 -16.26 10.76
CA PHE A 73 35.11 -17.56 10.28
C PHE A 73 34.86 -18.68 11.30
N ARG A 74 35.07 -18.41 12.60
CA ARG A 74 34.78 -19.40 13.65
C ARG A 74 33.30 -19.77 13.70
N VAL A 75 32.41 -18.78 13.56
CA VAL A 75 30.95 -19.01 13.49
C VAL A 75 30.59 -19.81 12.24
N ASP A 76 31.19 -19.49 11.10
CA ASP A 76 30.96 -20.23 9.85
C ASP A 76 31.37 -21.69 9.95
N VAL A 77 32.54 -21.97 10.54
CA VAL A 77 33.01 -23.34 10.75
C VAL A 77 32.05 -24.10 11.66
N LEU A 78 31.62 -23.50 12.78
CA LEU A 78 30.66 -24.11 13.70
C LEU A 78 29.29 -24.39 13.04
N ALA A 79 28.84 -23.49 12.17
CA ALA A 79 27.57 -23.62 11.46
C ALA A 79 27.55 -24.73 10.40
N VAL A 80 28.72 -25.08 9.85
CA VAL A 80 28.87 -26.07 8.78
C VAL A 80 29.32 -27.44 9.30
N ILE A 81 29.56 -27.59 10.61
CA ILE A 81 29.91 -28.90 11.19
C ILE A 81 28.83 -29.93 10.80
N PRO A 82 29.21 -31.03 10.12
CA PRO A 82 28.27 -32.01 9.60
C PRO A 82 27.84 -32.97 10.72
N PHE A 83 27.21 -32.44 11.77
CA PHE A 83 26.58 -33.26 12.82
C PHE A 83 25.49 -34.18 12.23
N ASP A 84 25.05 -33.93 11.01
CA ASP A 84 24.11 -34.76 10.25
C ASP A 84 24.64 -36.16 9.95
N LEU A 85 25.97 -36.34 9.92
CA LEU A 85 26.55 -37.68 9.76
C LEU A 85 26.16 -38.60 10.94
N LEU A 86 25.83 -38.03 12.10
CA LEU A 86 25.30 -38.77 13.25
C LEU A 86 23.81 -39.13 13.09
N LEU A 87 23.08 -38.46 12.19
CA LEU A 87 21.68 -38.83 11.88
C LEU A 87 21.61 -40.19 11.20
N PHE A 88 22.62 -40.58 10.42
CA PHE A 88 22.72 -41.94 9.86
C PHE A 88 22.84 -43.03 10.95
N LEU A 89 23.29 -42.66 12.17
CA LEU A 89 23.40 -43.57 13.30
C LEU A 89 22.16 -43.53 14.22
N ARG A 90 21.52 -42.36 14.35
CA ARG A 90 20.34 -42.10 15.21
C ARG A 90 19.40 -41.13 14.50
N ASN A 91 18.32 -41.66 13.95
CA ASN A 91 17.31 -40.89 13.19
C ASN A 91 16.52 -39.89 14.05
N ASP A 92 16.47 -40.08 15.38
CA ASP A 92 15.63 -39.30 16.31
C ASP A 92 16.19 -37.91 16.68
N LEU A 93 17.41 -37.59 16.23
CA LEU A 93 18.15 -36.40 16.68
C LEU A 93 18.09 -35.24 15.67
N THR A 94 16.94 -35.04 15.02
CA THR A 94 16.72 -33.99 14.01
C THR A 94 17.08 -32.58 14.51
N LEU A 95 16.96 -32.33 15.82
CA LEU A 95 17.32 -31.06 16.48
C LEU A 95 18.84 -30.78 16.60
N LEU A 96 19.71 -31.75 16.38
CA LEU A 96 21.17 -31.51 16.38
C LEU A 96 21.62 -30.56 15.25
N ARG A 97 20.74 -30.32 14.27
CA ARG A 97 20.96 -29.41 13.14
C ARG A 97 20.83 -27.92 13.50
N CYS A 98 20.45 -27.59 14.74
CA CYS A 98 20.33 -26.20 15.20
C CYS A 98 21.65 -25.40 15.09
N ASN A 99 22.80 -26.05 14.93
CA ASN A 99 24.07 -25.37 14.66
C ASN A 99 24.03 -24.50 13.38
N ARG A 100 23.18 -24.81 12.40
CA ARG A 100 23.05 -24.05 11.15
C ARG A 100 22.42 -22.67 11.39
N LEU A 101 21.64 -22.52 12.46
CA LEU A 101 21.01 -21.24 12.84
C LEU A 101 22.04 -20.16 13.22
N LEU A 102 23.28 -20.56 13.54
CA LEU A 102 24.38 -19.63 13.82
C LEU A 102 24.72 -18.71 12.63
N LYS A 103 24.35 -19.10 11.39
CA LYS A 103 24.54 -18.26 10.19
C LYS A 103 23.52 -17.12 10.02
N ILE A 104 22.65 -16.87 10.99
CA ILE A 104 21.66 -15.76 10.96
C ILE A 104 22.30 -14.40 10.64
N TYR A 105 23.56 -14.18 11.01
CA TYR A 105 24.29 -12.95 10.70
C TYR A 105 24.40 -12.65 9.20
N ARG A 106 24.34 -13.67 8.32
CA ARG A 106 24.33 -13.49 6.86
C ARG A 106 23.02 -12.88 6.36
N ILE A 107 21.89 -13.18 7.02
CA ILE A 107 20.61 -12.55 6.73
C ILE A 107 20.70 -11.06 7.05
N TRP A 108 21.29 -10.68 8.19
CA TRP A 108 21.49 -9.26 8.54
C TRP A 108 22.41 -8.53 7.55
N ASN A 109 23.49 -9.17 7.09
CA ASN A 109 24.35 -8.56 6.06
C ASN A 109 23.60 -8.37 4.73
N PHE A 110 22.79 -9.35 4.32
CA PHE A 110 21.97 -9.23 3.12
C PHE A 110 20.94 -8.11 3.25
N ASP A 111 20.35 -7.97 4.43
CA ASP A 111 19.37 -6.93 4.75
C ASP A 111 19.97 -5.52 4.61
N GLU A 112 21.14 -5.27 5.23
CA GLU A 112 21.87 -4.01 5.10
C GLU A 112 22.19 -3.67 3.63
N LEU A 113 22.61 -4.67 2.84
CA LEU A 113 22.91 -4.45 1.42
C LEU A 113 21.66 -4.19 0.59
N THR A 114 20.56 -4.86 0.89
CA THR A 114 19.30 -4.69 0.16
C THR A 114 18.68 -3.34 0.44
N GLU A 115 18.81 -2.83 1.68
CA GLU A 115 18.36 -1.48 2.04
C GLU A 115 19.07 -0.38 1.24
N ILE A 116 20.36 -0.58 0.91
CA ILE A 116 21.13 0.36 0.09
C ILE A 116 20.73 0.27 -1.40
N HIS A 117 20.43 -0.94 -1.89
CA HIS A 117 20.19 -1.18 -3.32
C HIS A 117 18.73 -1.07 -3.77
N THR A 118 17.77 -1.11 -2.84
CA THR A 118 16.34 -1.07 -3.19
C THR A 118 15.88 0.32 -3.61
N SER A 119 15.11 0.40 -4.68
CA SER A 119 14.41 1.63 -5.08
C SER A 119 13.12 1.87 -4.29
N LEU A 120 12.67 0.87 -3.52
CA LEU A 120 11.42 0.89 -2.75
C LEU A 120 11.69 0.53 -1.28
N PRO A 121 12.33 1.42 -0.50
CA PRO A 121 12.76 1.12 0.87
C PRO A 121 11.59 0.77 1.81
N ASN A 122 10.46 1.47 1.68
CA ASN A 122 9.28 1.21 2.51
C ASN A 122 8.66 -0.18 2.24
N LEU A 123 8.62 -0.59 0.97
CA LEU A 123 8.12 -1.93 0.60
C LEU A 123 9.06 -3.02 1.13
N PHE A 124 10.37 -2.80 1.01
CA PHE A 124 11.37 -3.73 1.52
C PHE A 124 11.27 -3.88 3.05
N HIS A 125 11.15 -2.78 3.78
CA HIS A 125 10.92 -2.80 5.23
C HIS A 125 9.64 -3.59 5.57
N PHE A 126 8.52 -3.32 4.91
CA PHE A 126 7.28 -4.06 5.12
C PHE A 126 7.44 -5.58 4.89
N LEU A 127 8.14 -5.98 3.83
CA LEU A 127 8.39 -7.39 3.52
C LEU A 127 9.31 -8.06 4.55
N LYS A 128 10.36 -7.36 5.01
CA LYS A 128 11.25 -7.81 6.08
C LYS A 128 10.48 -8.05 7.38
N LEU A 129 9.64 -7.09 7.78
CA LEU A 129 8.81 -7.20 8.97
C LEU A 129 7.85 -8.38 8.87
N THR A 130 7.11 -8.48 7.76
CA THR A 130 6.16 -9.58 7.51
C THR A 130 6.86 -10.94 7.56
N THR A 131 8.02 -11.07 6.91
CA THR A 131 8.80 -12.31 6.92
C THR A 131 9.26 -12.67 8.34
N THR A 132 9.70 -11.68 9.12
CA THR A 132 10.11 -11.89 10.52
C THR A 132 8.94 -12.37 11.39
N CYS A 133 7.74 -11.80 11.22
CA CYS A 133 6.54 -12.25 11.94
C CYS A 133 6.16 -13.69 11.59
N ILE A 134 6.15 -14.04 10.29
CA ILE A 134 5.84 -15.41 9.84
C ILE A 134 6.82 -16.41 10.46
N ILE A 135 8.10 -16.06 10.52
CA ILE A 135 9.15 -16.88 11.11
C ILE A 135 8.92 -17.11 12.61
N ILE A 136 8.61 -16.05 13.37
CA ILE A 136 8.35 -16.14 14.81
C ILE A 136 7.12 -17.02 15.08
N PHE A 137 6.04 -16.80 14.33
CA PHE A 137 4.82 -17.61 14.46
C PHE A 137 5.11 -19.06 14.13
N HIS A 138 5.80 -19.33 13.02
CA HIS A 138 6.17 -20.69 12.63
C HIS A 138 6.96 -21.42 13.72
N LEU A 139 7.97 -20.78 14.34
CA LEU A 139 8.74 -21.40 15.41
C LEU A 139 7.91 -21.71 16.63
N ASN A 140 7.10 -20.74 17.08
CA ASN A 140 6.28 -20.93 18.26
C ASN A 140 5.18 -21.97 18.02
N SER A 141 4.66 -22.06 16.79
CA SER A 141 3.77 -23.16 16.35
C SER A 141 4.44 -24.54 16.50
N CYS A 142 5.70 -24.65 16.03
CA CYS A 142 6.44 -25.90 16.11
C CYS A 142 6.75 -26.26 17.57
N LEU A 143 7.07 -25.27 18.41
CA LEU A 143 7.30 -25.45 19.85
C LEU A 143 6.02 -25.92 20.58
N TYR A 144 4.86 -25.35 20.24
CA TYR A 144 3.57 -25.83 20.73
C TYR A 144 3.30 -27.28 20.28
N HIS A 145 3.63 -27.63 19.04
CA HIS A 145 3.50 -29.01 18.57
C HIS A 145 4.42 -30.00 19.31
N VAL A 146 5.64 -29.59 19.71
CA VAL A 146 6.49 -30.40 20.61
C VAL A 146 5.70 -30.75 21.88
N LEU A 147 5.05 -29.77 22.49
CA LEU A 147 4.28 -30.00 23.72
C LEU A 147 3.10 -30.94 23.48
N ASN A 148 2.38 -30.79 22.37
CA ASN A 148 1.30 -31.70 22.00
C ASN A 148 1.78 -33.15 21.90
N ILE A 149 2.96 -33.39 21.30
CA ILE A 149 3.56 -34.73 21.25
C ILE A 149 3.88 -35.23 22.67
N THR A 150 4.47 -34.39 23.53
CA THR A 150 4.84 -34.80 24.90
C THR A 150 3.65 -35.21 25.78
N TYR A 151 2.49 -34.59 25.56
CA TYR A 151 1.26 -34.86 26.31
C TYR A 151 0.31 -35.85 25.62
N ASN A 152 0.74 -36.45 24.50
CA ASN A 152 -0.02 -37.42 23.70
C ASN A 152 -1.41 -36.90 23.28
N PHE A 153 -1.42 -36.01 22.29
CA PHE A 153 -2.63 -35.40 21.73
C PHE A 153 -3.69 -36.38 21.16
N ASN A 154 -3.38 -37.67 20.97
CA ASN A 154 -4.34 -38.64 20.42
C ASN A 154 -5.51 -38.96 21.38
N THR A 155 -5.38 -38.63 22.66
CA THR A 155 -6.43 -38.84 23.67
C THR A 155 -7.13 -37.55 24.08
N ALA A 156 -6.86 -36.43 23.38
CA ALA A 156 -7.32 -35.10 23.74
C ALA A 156 -8.75 -34.84 23.27
N ASP A 157 -9.53 -34.17 24.11
CA ASP A 157 -10.87 -33.69 23.79
C ASP A 157 -10.84 -32.27 23.20
N ILE A 158 -11.98 -31.80 22.70
CA ILE A 158 -12.13 -30.46 22.11
C ILE A 158 -11.85 -29.33 23.12
N ASP A 159 -12.12 -29.57 24.40
CA ASP A 159 -11.96 -28.58 25.49
C ASP A 159 -10.54 -28.56 26.09
N ASP A 160 -9.67 -29.51 25.71
CA ASP A 160 -8.30 -29.56 26.23
C ASP A 160 -7.43 -28.44 25.64
N TRP A 161 -6.41 -27.97 26.35
CA TRP A 161 -5.47 -26.96 25.81
C TRP A 161 -4.61 -27.49 24.66
N ILE A 162 -4.31 -28.79 24.66
CA ILE A 162 -3.51 -29.46 23.62
C ILE A 162 -4.29 -29.63 22.31
N PHE A 163 -3.59 -29.93 21.21
CA PHE A 163 -4.22 -30.22 19.92
C PHE A 163 -5.23 -31.39 20.04
N SER A 164 -6.37 -31.28 19.37
CA SER A 164 -7.30 -32.39 19.10
C SER A 164 -7.82 -32.25 17.67
N TYR A 165 -8.10 -33.38 17.01
CA TYR A 165 -8.60 -33.39 15.64
C TYR A 165 -10.01 -32.80 15.54
N ASP A 166 -10.80 -32.87 16.61
CA ASP A 166 -12.18 -32.38 16.64
C ASP A 166 -12.26 -30.85 16.61
N LYS A 167 -11.16 -30.15 16.88
CA LYS A 167 -11.05 -28.69 16.79
C LYS A 167 -11.05 -28.17 15.35
N ILE A 168 -10.69 -29.01 14.37
CA ILE A 168 -10.71 -28.65 12.94
C ILE A 168 -11.60 -29.64 12.20
N LEU A 169 -12.84 -29.20 11.98
CA LEU A 169 -13.81 -29.94 11.20
C LEU A 169 -13.51 -29.82 9.71
N ASP A 170 -13.72 -30.92 8.99
CA ASP A 170 -13.63 -30.95 7.55
C ASP A 170 -14.85 -30.24 6.94
N PRO A 171 -14.68 -29.34 5.96
CA PRO A 171 -15.79 -28.60 5.38
C PRO A 171 -16.74 -29.54 4.62
N ILE A 172 -18.02 -29.41 4.93
CA ILE A 172 -19.10 -30.18 4.32
C ILE A 172 -19.84 -29.27 3.33
N PHE A 173 -19.85 -29.66 2.06
CA PHE A 173 -20.56 -28.92 1.01
C PHE A 173 -21.85 -29.64 0.63
N ILE A 174 -22.94 -28.88 0.48
CA ILE A 174 -24.22 -29.39 -0.04
C ILE A 174 -24.15 -29.40 -1.56
N THR A 175 -24.40 -30.56 -2.15
CA THR A 175 -24.49 -30.79 -3.60
C THR A 175 -25.97 -30.85 -3.97
N GLU A 176 -26.48 -29.84 -4.68
CA GLU A 176 -27.91 -29.73 -4.96
C GLU A 176 -28.32 -30.53 -6.21
N LYS A 177 -29.22 -31.51 -6.03
CA LYS A 177 -30.55 -31.57 -6.68
C LYS A 177 -31.35 -32.76 -6.14
N SER A 178 -32.14 -32.53 -5.08
CA SER A 178 -33.35 -33.33 -4.84
C SER A 178 -34.56 -32.40 -4.86
N PRO A 179 -35.55 -32.61 -5.75
CA PRO A 179 -36.63 -31.64 -5.99
C PRO A 179 -37.66 -31.52 -4.86
N ASN A 180 -37.50 -32.26 -3.76
CA ASN A 180 -38.47 -32.32 -2.65
C ASN A 180 -37.78 -32.11 -1.30
N LEU A 181 -37.20 -30.93 -1.04
CA LEU A 181 -36.73 -30.59 0.31
C LEU A 181 -37.92 -30.12 1.17
N PRO A 182 -38.21 -30.73 2.33
CA PRO A 182 -39.18 -30.18 3.27
C PRO A 182 -38.67 -28.85 3.83
N GLN A 183 -39.57 -27.90 4.04
CA GLN A 183 -39.27 -26.51 4.45
C GLN A 183 -38.74 -26.37 5.89
N VAL A 184 -38.52 -27.49 6.59
CA VAL A 184 -37.98 -27.55 7.95
C VAL A 184 -36.93 -28.66 8.00
N LEU A 185 -35.66 -28.26 8.01
CA LEU A 185 -34.51 -29.12 8.28
C LEU A 185 -34.46 -29.43 9.78
N SER A 186 -35.25 -30.40 10.25
CA SER A 186 -34.81 -31.17 11.42
C SER A 186 -33.70 -32.09 10.93
N ILE A 187 -32.46 -31.63 11.05
CA ILE A 187 -31.28 -32.44 10.74
C ILE A 187 -31.24 -33.57 11.77
N ASP A 188 -31.77 -34.73 11.38
CA ASP A 188 -31.62 -35.95 12.16
C ASP A 188 -30.21 -36.49 11.86
N MET A 189 -29.23 -36.11 12.68
CA MET A 189 -27.78 -36.43 12.50
C MET A 189 -27.48 -37.94 12.53
N ASN A 190 -28.48 -38.79 12.75
CA ASN A 190 -28.35 -40.24 12.77
C ASN A 190 -28.75 -40.91 11.43
N ASN A 191 -29.16 -40.12 10.43
CA ASN A 191 -29.69 -40.66 9.18
C ASN A 191 -28.60 -40.72 8.10
N GLN A 192 -27.89 -41.85 8.06
CA GLN A 192 -26.71 -42.10 7.23
C GLN A 192 -26.97 -41.94 5.71
N ASP A 193 -28.23 -42.07 5.27
CA ASP A 193 -28.64 -41.87 3.87
C ASP A 193 -28.51 -40.42 3.37
N TRP A 194 -28.43 -39.43 4.28
CA TRP A 194 -28.26 -38.01 3.94
C TRP A 194 -26.81 -37.64 3.63
N GLU A 195 -25.84 -38.34 4.24
CA GLU A 195 -24.41 -38.04 4.11
C GLU A 195 -23.89 -38.36 2.70
N ASP A 196 -24.29 -39.50 2.13
CA ASP A 196 -23.70 -40.01 0.89
C ASP A 196 -24.27 -39.38 -0.39
N ASN A 197 -25.52 -38.90 -0.38
CA ASN A 197 -26.24 -38.47 -1.59
C ASN A 197 -26.37 -36.95 -1.74
N VAL A 198 -26.18 -36.18 -0.67
CA VAL A 198 -26.41 -34.72 -0.66
C VAL A 198 -25.16 -33.96 -0.27
N THR A 199 -24.27 -34.53 0.54
CA THR A 199 -23.09 -33.82 1.04
C THR A 199 -21.78 -34.37 0.48
N LYS A 200 -20.85 -33.48 0.15
CA LYS A 200 -19.47 -33.81 -0.19
C LYS A 200 -18.53 -33.22 0.85
N THR A 201 -17.86 -34.08 1.60
CA THR A 201 -16.86 -33.69 2.60
C THR A 201 -15.47 -33.66 1.95
N ILE A 202 -14.71 -32.59 2.17
CA ILE A 202 -13.31 -32.50 1.75
C ILE A 202 -12.45 -32.69 3.00
N SER A 203 -11.77 -33.83 3.11
CA SER A 203 -10.90 -34.11 4.27
C SER A 203 -9.56 -33.39 4.16
N PHE A 204 -9.21 -32.63 5.20
CA PHE A 204 -7.86 -32.08 5.33
C PHE A 204 -6.87 -33.16 5.76
N SER A 205 -5.62 -33.04 5.30
CA SER A 205 -4.55 -33.92 5.76
C SER A 205 -4.27 -33.72 7.26
N ASN A 206 -3.76 -34.77 7.92
CA ASN A 206 -3.38 -34.71 9.33
C ASN A 206 -2.37 -33.59 9.59
N PHE A 207 -1.33 -33.48 8.78
CA PHE A 207 -0.40 -32.35 8.81
C PHE A 207 -1.10 -30.99 8.71
N THR A 208 -2.03 -30.81 7.76
CA THR A 208 -2.74 -29.53 7.59
C THR A 208 -3.52 -29.15 8.85
N LYS A 209 -4.20 -30.12 9.48
CA LYS A 209 -4.92 -29.88 10.74
C LYS A 209 -3.95 -29.55 11.88
N GLN A 210 -2.91 -30.35 12.07
CA GLN A 210 -1.93 -30.17 13.15
C GLN A 210 -1.17 -28.84 13.02
N TYR A 211 -0.60 -28.55 11.85
CA TYR A 211 0.16 -27.33 11.61
C TYR A 211 -0.75 -26.10 11.58
N GLY A 212 -1.92 -26.20 10.94
CA GLY A 212 -2.90 -25.10 10.87
C GLY A 212 -3.37 -24.67 12.25
N LEU A 213 -3.76 -25.61 13.12
CA LEU A 213 -4.16 -25.28 14.49
C LEU A 213 -2.98 -24.73 15.30
N SER A 214 -1.79 -25.32 15.19
CA SER A 214 -0.61 -24.88 15.93
C SER A 214 -0.18 -23.46 15.54
N PHE A 215 -0.32 -23.12 14.26
CA PHE A 215 -0.04 -21.79 13.74
C PHE A 215 -1.10 -20.77 14.16
N TYR A 216 -2.37 -21.16 14.11
CA TYR A 216 -3.46 -20.36 14.64
C TYR A 216 -3.27 -20.10 16.14
N TRP A 217 -2.93 -21.14 16.90
CA TRP A 217 -2.65 -21.06 18.33
C TRP A 217 -1.53 -20.04 18.60
N SER A 218 -0.41 -20.18 17.89
CA SER A 218 0.73 -19.30 18.03
C SER A 218 0.43 -17.84 17.68
N ALA A 219 -0.38 -17.60 16.65
CA ALA A 219 -0.78 -16.25 16.27
C ALA A 219 -1.64 -15.59 17.35
N LEU A 220 -2.61 -16.32 17.93
CA LEU A 220 -3.49 -15.80 18.98
C LEU A 220 -2.72 -15.48 20.28
N THR A 221 -1.77 -16.33 20.69
CA THR A 221 -0.97 -16.09 21.90
C THR A 221 -0.04 -14.90 21.72
N LEU A 222 0.67 -14.84 20.59
CA LEU A 222 1.63 -13.76 20.33
C LEU A 222 0.96 -12.42 20.02
N PHE A 223 -0.27 -12.41 19.53
CA PHE A 223 -1.10 -11.19 19.41
C PHE A 223 -1.91 -10.87 20.66
N ALA A 224 -1.80 -11.67 21.72
CA ALA A 224 -2.54 -11.50 22.97
C ALA A 224 -4.07 -11.41 22.80
N LEU A 225 -4.62 -12.19 21.86
CA LEU A 225 -6.08 -12.31 21.66
C LEU A 225 -6.72 -13.28 22.66
N GLY A 226 -6.03 -14.38 22.99
CA GLY A 226 -6.36 -15.24 24.14
C GLY A 226 -7.62 -16.10 24.03
N GLU A 227 -8.17 -16.35 22.83
CA GLU A 227 -9.41 -17.14 22.63
C GLU A 227 -9.19 -18.67 22.69
N GLN A 228 -8.37 -19.16 23.61
CA GLN A 228 -7.96 -20.57 23.67
C GLN A 228 -8.42 -21.27 24.95
N PRO A 229 -8.61 -22.60 24.92
CA PRO A 229 -8.91 -23.37 26.13
C PRO A 229 -7.82 -23.15 27.19
N SER A 230 -8.18 -23.16 28.47
CA SER A 230 -7.19 -22.94 29.54
C SER A 230 -6.22 -24.12 29.67
N PRO A 231 -4.91 -23.89 29.88
CA PRO A 231 -3.96 -24.95 30.18
C PRO A 231 -4.37 -25.72 31.45
N THR A 232 -4.04 -27.01 31.51
CA THR A 232 -4.40 -27.89 32.64
C THR A 232 -3.18 -28.24 33.48
N TYR A 233 -2.02 -28.43 32.85
CA TYR A 233 -0.78 -28.80 33.52
C TYR A 233 0.13 -27.60 33.78
N LEU A 234 0.95 -27.66 34.84
CA LEU A 234 1.87 -26.59 35.24
C LEU A 234 2.80 -26.13 34.11
N LEU A 235 3.36 -27.07 33.33
CA LEU A 235 4.25 -26.73 32.22
C LEU A 235 3.51 -25.97 31.11
N GLN A 236 2.24 -26.30 30.85
CA GLN A 236 1.41 -25.60 29.89
C GLN A 236 1.10 -24.18 30.38
N PHE A 237 0.75 -24.01 31.66
CA PHE A 237 0.57 -22.69 32.28
C PHE A 237 1.83 -21.81 32.16
N LEU A 238 2.99 -22.36 32.49
CA LEU A 238 4.26 -21.65 32.39
C LEU A 238 4.58 -21.27 30.95
N PHE A 239 4.39 -22.21 30.02
CA PHE A 239 4.61 -21.98 28.61
C PHE A 239 3.70 -20.88 28.06
N GLU A 240 2.39 -20.97 28.29
CA GLU A 240 1.39 -19.98 27.90
C GLU A 240 1.71 -18.59 28.47
N THR A 241 2.06 -18.52 29.76
CA THR A 241 2.36 -17.25 30.44
C THR A 241 3.61 -16.59 29.86
N VAL A 242 4.68 -17.38 29.68
CA VAL A 242 5.94 -16.88 29.12
C VAL A 242 5.75 -16.44 27.67
N ASP A 243 5.05 -17.25 26.86
CA ASP A 243 4.79 -16.96 25.46
C ASP A 243 3.91 -15.71 25.30
N THR A 244 2.88 -15.55 26.12
CA THR A 244 2.04 -14.34 26.12
C THR A 244 2.85 -13.09 26.50
N ILE A 245 3.73 -13.17 27.51
CA ILE A 245 4.58 -12.02 27.89
C ILE A 245 5.54 -11.66 26.75
N ILE A 246 6.18 -12.65 26.13
CA ILE A 246 7.07 -12.45 24.98
C ILE A 246 6.27 -11.87 23.81
N GLY A 247 5.07 -12.39 23.55
CA GLY A 247 4.13 -11.93 22.53
C GLY A 247 3.77 -10.46 22.69
N LEU A 248 3.39 -10.03 23.89
CA LEU A 248 3.09 -8.61 24.18
C LEU A 248 4.25 -7.67 23.84
N VAL A 249 5.48 -8.09 24.16
CA VAL A 249 6.67 -7.29 23.86
C VAL A 249 6.94 -7.26 22.35
N ILE A 250 6.86 -8.41 21.67
CA ILE A 250 7.06 -8.52 20.22
C ILE A 250 5.99 -7.70 19.47
N PHE A 251 4.72 -7.80 19.87
CA PHE A 251 3.62 -7.05 19.27
C PHE A 251 3.82 -5.54 19.44
N ALA A 252 4.20 -5.09 20.64
CA ALA A 252 4.50 -3.67 20.87
C ALA A 252 5.66 -3.17 19.99
N MET A 253 6.71 -3.98 19.80
CA MET A 253 7.81 -3.65 18.89
C MET A 253 7.35 -3.55 17.43
N ILE A 254 6.55 -4.50 16.95
CA ILE A 254 6.03 -4.54 15.58
C ILE A 254 5.16 -3.31 15.30
N VAL A 255 4.20 -3.02 16.17
CA VAL A 255 3.30 -1.86 16.00
C VAL A 255 4.09 -0.55 16.03
N GLY A 256 5.09 -0.44 16.90
CA GLY A 256 5.98 0.73 16.95
C GLY A 256 6.78 0.92 15.66
N ASP A 257 7.32 -0.16 15.10
CA ASP A 257 8.10 -0.13 13.86
C ASP A 257 7.23 0.25 12.64
N VAL A 258 6.03 -0.34 12.52
CA VAL A 258 5.05 0.04 11.48
C VAL A 258 4.65 1.51 11.61
N GLY A 259 4.41 1.99 12.83
CA GLY A 259 4.08 3.40 13.09
C GLY A 259 5.20 4.35 12.64
N ASN A 260 6.45 4.01 12.94
CA ASN A 260 7.62 4.78 12.50
C ASN A 260 7.75 4.81 10.97
N MET A 261 7.50 3.68 10.29
CA MET A 261 7.52 3.61 8.83
C MET A 261 6.42 4.49 8.20
N ILE A 262 5.19 4.41 8.71
CA ILE A 262 4.06 5.21 8.23
C ILE A 262 4.34 6.71 8.42
N SER A 263 4.87 7.08 9.59
CA SER A 263 5.28 8.46 9.85
C SER A 263 6.30 8.93 8.82
N LYS A 264 7.38 8.16 8.60
CA LYS A 264 8.42 8.45 7.59
C LYS A 264 7.86 8.64 6.19
N MET A 265 6.93 7.79 5.77
CA MET A 265 6.30 7.87 4.44
C MET A 265 5.50 9.17 4.26
N ASN A 266 4.89 9.69 5.32
CA ASN A 266 4.08 10.90 5.28
C ASN A 266 4.87 12.20 5.53
N ILE A 267 6.17 12.13 5.84
CA ILE A 267 7.00 13.31 6.15
C ILE A 267 6.99 14.35 5.02
N ILE A 268 7.10 13.92 3.75
CA ILE A 268 7.17 14.87 2.62
C ILE A 268 5.89 15.69 2.52
N LYS A 269 4.73 15.00 2.59
CA LYS A 269 3.43 15.65 2.55
C LYS A 269 3.23 16.56 3.75
N ALA A 270 3.54 16.08 4.96
CA ALA A 270 3.44 16.85 6.19
C ALA A 270 4.34 18.10 6.15
N ASN A 271 5.57 17.99 5.65
CA ASN A 271 6.48 19.13 5.51
C ASN A 271 5.97 20.16 4.48
N PHE A 272 5.39 19.69 3.37
CA PHE A 272 4.79 20.57 2.39
C PHE A 272 3.59 21.32 2.97
N GLU A 273 2.68 20.63 3.66
CA GLU A 273 1.53 21.24 4.34
C GLU A 273 1.97 22.26 5.38
N ASN A 274 2.94 21.90 6.24
CA ASN A 274 3.50 22.81 7.25
C ASN A 274 4.15 24.06 6.61
N THR A 275 4.87 23.89 5.49
CA THR A 275 5.49 25.01 4.77
C THR A 275 4.42 25.89 4.12
N LEU A 276 3.41 25.30 3.50
CA LEU A 276 2.30 26.01 2.87
C LEU A 276 1.56 26.86 3.91
N ASP A 277 1.25 26.29 5.07
CA ASP A 277 0.53 26.99 6.13
C ASP A 277 1.40 28.07 6.79
N GLY A 278 2.70 27.83 6.94
CA GLY A 278 3.67 28.86 7.34
C GLY A 278 3.77 30.01 6.33
N CYS A 279 3.81 29.71 5.04
CA CYS A 279 3.80 30.71 3.97
C CYS A 279 2.50 31.52 3.95
N LYS A 280 1.33 30.90 4.15
CA LYS A 280 0.05 31.61 4.26
C LYS A 280 0.04 32.61 5.42
N GLN A 281 0.71 32.30 6.53
CA GLN A 281 0.78 33.19 7.69
C GLN A 281 1.78 34.34 7.50
N ILE A 282 2.88 34.11 6.78
CA ILE A 282 3.97 35.09 6.63
C ILE A 282 3.79 35.98 5.40
N LEU A 283 3.23 35.47 4.30
CA LEU A 283 3.08 36.27 3.09
C LEU A 283 2.00 37.35 3.29
N PRO A 284 2.35 38.64 3.17
CA PRO A 284 1.36 39.68 2.92
C PRO A 284 0.65 39.33 1.61
N SER A 285 -0.65 39.60 1.53
CA SER A 285 -1.49 39.36 0.33
C SER A 285 -0.87 39.88 -0.98
N ARG A 286 0.00 40.89 -0.90
CA ARG A 286 0.77 41.44 -2.04
C ARG A 286 1.85 40.51 -2.61
N LEU A 287 2.61 39.80 -1.78
CA LEU A 287 3.66 38.87 -2.26
C LEU A 287 3.08 37.58 -2.84
N TYR A 288 1.92 37.15 -2.33
CA TYR A 288 1.16 36.04 -2.90
C TYR A 288 0.71 36.40 -4.32
N GLY A 289 0.29 37.65 -4.51
CA GLY A 289 0.03 38.24 -5.82
C GLY A 289 1.23 38.15 -6.77
N ASP A 290 2.45 38.43 -6.32
CA ASP A 290 3.65 38.39 -7.18
C ASP A 290 4.06 36.96 -7.61
N LEU A 291 3.81 35.94 -6.78
CA LEU A 291 3.98 34.53 -7.17
C LEU A 291 2.93 34.10 -8.21
N ILE A 292 1.69 34.57 -8.08
CA ILE A 292 0.61 34.34 -9.05
C ILE A 292 0.91 35.05 -10.38
N LYS A 293 1.46 36.28 -10.33
CA LYS A 293 1.88 37.06 -11.52
C LYS A 293 2.77 36.27 -12.46
N HIS A 294 3.79 35.60 -11.94
CA HIS A 294 4.74 34.87 -12.79
C HIS A 294 4.14 33.62 -13.46
N SER A 295 3.10 33.01 -12.88
CA SER A 295 2.45 31.82 -13.45
C SER A 295 1.42 32.15 -14.53
N ASN A 296 0.71 33.29 -14.43
CA ASN A 296 -0.54 33.51 -15.18
C ASN A 296 -0.47 34.64 -16.24
N ILE A 297 0.56 35.48 -16.26
CA ILE A 297 0.71 36.54 -17.30
C ILE A 297 0.83 35.94 -18.70
N ASP A 298 1.57 34.84 -18.87
CA ASP A 298 1.75 34.18 -20.16
C ASP A 298 0.45 33.53 -20.67
N MET A 299 -0.47 33.20 -19.76
CA MET A 299 -1.80 32.71 -20.11
C MET A 299 -2.69 33.86 -20.61
N LEU A 300 -2.75 34.99 -19.89
CA LEU A 300 -3.54 36.15 -20.34
C LEU A 300 -3.08 36.71 -21.67
N LYS A 301 -1.78 36.66 -21.99
CA LYS A 301 -1.28 37.06 -23.31
C LYS A 301 -1.75 36.17 -24.46
N LYS A 302 -2.11 34.91 -24.18
CA LYS A 302 -2.62 34.00 -25.22
C LYS A 302 -4.09 34.26 -25.52
N VAL A 303 -4.82 34.81 -24.55
CA VAL A 303 -6.24 35.15 -24.67
C VAL A 303 -6.43 36.27 -25.69
N GLU A 304 -7.18 36.00 -26.77
CA GLU A 304 -7.41 36.95 -27.87
C GLU A 304 -7.96 38.31 -27.41
N LEU A 305 -8.81 38.30 -26.37
CA LEU A 305 -9.38 39.51 -25.77
C LEU A 305 -8.30 40.44 -25.22
N PHE A 306 -7.23 39.91 -24.60
CA PHE A 306 -6.21 40.66 -23.87
C PHE A 306 -4.86 40.81 -24.59
N GLN A 307 -4.71 40.24 -25.79
CA GLN A 307 -3.44 40.25 -26.56
C GLN A 307 -2.85 41.65 -26.81
N ASP A 308 -3.69 42.66 -27.02
CA ASP A 308 -3.28 44.04 -27.36
C ASP A 308 -3.28 45.00 -26.16
N CYS A 309 -3.46 44.46 -24.95
CA CYS A 309 -3.46 45.24 -23.71
C CYS A 309 -2.03 45.50 -23.20
N GLU A 310 -1.83 46.62 -22.52
CA GLU A 310 -0.55 46.97 -21.92
C GLU A 310 -0.13 45.99 -20.81
N ARG A 311 1.18 45.75 -20.66
CA ARG A 311 1.71 44.78 -19.70
C ARG A 311 1.37 45.10 -18.23
N ASN A 312 1.24 46.38 -17.89
CA ASN A 312 0.90 46.83 -16.54
C ASN A 312 -0.55 46.45 -16.19
N LEU A 313 -1.49 46.72 -17.11
CA LEU A 313 -2.87 46.26 -17.01
C LEU A 313 -2.94 44.74 -16.83
N LEU A 314 -2.22 43.97 -17.67
CA LEU A 314 -2.19 42.50 -17.53
C LEU A 314 -1.65 42.06 -16.16
N SER A 315 -0.66 42.77 -15.61
CA SER A 315 -0.06 42.44 -14.31
C SER A 315 -1.01 42.71 -13.14
N GLU A 316 -1.89 43.72 -13.26
CA GLU A 316 -2.94 44.03 -12.29
C GLU A 316 -4.13 43.09 -12.43
N LEU A 317 -4.54 42.75 -13.66
CA LEU A 317 -5.61 41.78 -13.89
C LEU A 317 -5.28 40.42 -13.28
N VAL A 318 -4.04 39.94 -13.41
CA VAL A 318 -3.61 38.67 -12.80
C VAL A 318 -3.77 38.67 -11.27
N LEU A 319 -3.66 39.82 -10.61
CA LEU A 319 -3.86 39.92 -9.17
C LEU A 319 -5.33 39.76 -8.75
N MET A 320 -6.26 40.06 -9.64
CA MET A 320 -7.70 39.97 -9.38
C MET A 320 -8.33 38.68 -9.91
N LEU A 321 -7.56 37.81 -10.58
CA LEU A 321 -8.07 36.52 -11.03
C LEU A 321 -8.22 35.56 -9.86
N GLU A 322 -9.45 35.11 -9.63
CA GLU A 322 -9.73 33.99 -8.75
C GLU A 322 -9.59 32.68 -9.52
N LEU A 323 -9.16 31.60 -8.87
CA LEU A 323 -9.03 30.28 -9.49
C LEU A 323 -10.11 29.37 -8.92
N GLU A 324 -10.97 28.83 -9.78
CA GLU A 324 -12.00 27.87 -9.42
C GLU A 324 -11.85 26.59 -10.25
N ALA A 325 -12.11 25.44 -9.62
CA ALA A 325 -11.96 24.13 -10.23
C ALA A 325 -13.33 23.43 -10.31
N PHE A 326 -13.60 22.82 -11.46
CA PHE A 326 -14.86 22.13 -11.76
C PHE A 326 -14.59 20.66 -12.08
N SER A 327 -15.46 19.78 -11.57
CA SER A 327 -15.42 18.35 -11.85
C SER A 327 -16.14 18.01 -13.16
N SER A 328 -15.95 16.77 -13.62
CA SER A 328 -16.63 16.26 -14.81
C SER A 328 -18.14 16.32 -14.66
N GLY A 329 -18.83 16.99 -15.59
CA GLY A 329 -20.29 17.11 -15.59
C GLY A 329 -20.83 18.34 -14.85
N ASP A 330 -19.99 19.08 -14.15
CA ASP A 330 -20.41 20.29 -13.43
C ASP A 330 -20.80 21.40 -14.40
N TYR A 331 -21.90 22.11 -14.08
CA TYR A 331 -22.34 23.27 -14.83
C TYR A 331 -21.65 24.51 -14.28
N VAL A 332 -20.90 25.21 -15.14
CA VAL A 332 -20.20 26.45 -14.76
C VAL A 332 -21.17 27.63 -14.75
N CYS A 333 -22.05 27.70 -15.76
CA CYS A 333 -23.16 28.64 -15.78
C CYS A 333 -24.32 28.09 -16.60
N ARG A 334 -25.54 28.53 -16.29
CA ARG A 334 -26.74 28.19 -17.06
C ARG A 334 -27.27 29.42 -17.77
N GLU A 335 -27.88 29.20 -18.93
CA GLU A 335 -28.63 30.23 -19.63
C GLU A 335 -29.69 30.83 -18.69
N GLY A 336 -29.81 32.15 -18.71
CA GLY A 336 -30.73 32.88 -17.84
C GLY A 336 -30.15 33.26 -16.46
N ASP A 337 -29.00 32.72 -16.04
CA ASP A 337 -28.34 33.11 -14.79
C ASP A 337 -27.84 34.56 -14.85
N VAL A 338 -27.73 35.26 -13.72
CA VAL A 338 -27.18 36.62 -13.70
C VAL A 338 -25.67 36.56 -13.92
N GLY A 339 -25.17 37.13 -15.03
CA GLY A 339 -23.75 37.13 -15.36
C GLY A 339 -23.02 38.33 -14.74
N LYS A 340 -22.28 38.09 -13.65
CA LYS A 340 -21.46 39.12 -12.98
C LYS A 340 -19.96 39.03 -13.30
N GLU A 341 -19.54 37.95 -13.94
CA GLU A 341 -18.14 37.56 -14.03
C GLU A 341 -17.85 36.98 -15.41
N MET A 342 -16.59 36.96 -15.82
CA MET A 342 -16.14 36.26 -17.01
C MET A 342 -15.15 35.16 -16.62
N TYR A 343 -15.08 34.13 -17.45
CA TYR A 343 -14.27 32.95 -17.20
C TYR A 343 -13.22 32.78 -18.29
N ILE A 344 -12.01 32.43 -17.87
CA ILE A 344 -10.89 32.13 -18.75
C ILE A 344 -10.48 30.68 -18.51
N VAL A 345 -10.46 29.86 -19.56
CA VAL A 345 -10.11 28.44 -19.43
C VAL A 345 -8.59 28.31 -19.29
N ARG A 346 -8.12 27.98 -18.08
CA ARG A 346 -6.68 27.74 -17.83
C ARG A 346 -6.27 26.34 -18.26
N LYS A 347 -7.07 25.35 -17.86
CA LYS A 347 -6.80 23.92 -18.10
C LYS A 347 -8.11 23.17 -18.22
N GLY A 348 -8.16 22.20 -19.14
CA GLY A 348 -9.34 21.36 -19.35
C GLY A 348 -10.19 21.77 -20.55
N GLN A 349 -11.41 21.24 -20.61
CA GLN A 349 -12.34 21.44 -21.74
C GLN A 349 -13.75 21.64 -21.23
N LEU A 350 -14.41 22.66 -21.79
CA LEU A 350 -15.81 22.96 -21.51
C LEU A 350 -16.63 22.77 -22.78
N GLN A 351 -17.89 22.37 -22.62
CA GLN A 351 -18.86 22.27 -23.70
C GLN A 351 -19.96 23.30 -23.50
N VAL A 352 -20.25 24.04 -24.57
CA VAL A 352 -21.44 24.87 -24.68
C VAL A 352 -22.59 23.95 -25.09
N ILE A 353 -23.64 23.90 -24.29
CA ILE A 353 -24.79 23.02 -24.49
C ILE A 353 -26.07 23.83 -24.66
N ASN A 354 -27.01 23.28 -25.43
CA ASN A 354 -28.34 23.89 -25.60
C ASN A 354 -29.21 23.71 -24.34
N GLU A 355 -30.32 24.46 -24.23
CA GLU A 355 -31.25 24.43 -23.07
C GLU A 355 -31.67 23.01 -22.64
N ASP A 356 -31.84 22.09 -23.58
CA ASP A 356 -32.24 20.69 -23.33
C ASP A 356 -31.09 19.79 -22.80
N GLY A 357 -29.86 20.31 -22.67
CA GLY A 357 -28.69 19.60 -22.14
C GLY A 357 -28.11 18.48 -23.03
N GLY A 358 -28.76 18.17 -24.16
CA GLY A 358 -28.43 17.01 -25.00
C GLY A 358 -27.52 17.28 -26.21
N LYS A 359 -27.45 18.52 -26.72
CA LYS A 359 -26.68 18.87 -27.93
C LYS A 359 -25.54 19.82 -27.61
N VAL A 360 -24.32 19.43 -27.96
CA VAL A 360 -23.11 20.26 -27.87
C VAL A 360 -23.10 21.23 -29.04
N LEU A 361 -23.07 22.53 -28.75
CA LEU A 361 -22.99 23.61 -29.72
C LEU A 361 -21.54 23.95 -30.07
N ASP A 362 -20.67 24.00 -29.07
CA ASP A 362 -19.25 24.28 -29.23
C ASP A 362 -18.42 23.70 -28.07
N THR A 363 -17.10 23.60 -28.25
CA THR A 363 -16.15 23.14 -27.23
C THR A 363 -15.04 24.15 -27.00
N LEU A 364 -15.04 24.74 -25.80
CA LEU A 364 -14.03 25.71 -25.35
C LEU A 364 -12.79 24.98 -24.83
N ARG A 365 -11.62 25.45 -25.25
CA ARG A 365 -10.32 24.88 -24.91
C ARG A 365 -9.49 25.88 -24.10
N GLU A 366 -8.31 25.45 -23.67
CA GLU A 366 -7.37 26.30 -22.93
C GLU A 366 -7.07 27.60 -23.71
N GLY A 367 -7.18 28.73 -23.02
CA GLY A 367 -7.04 30.08 -23.60
C GLY A 367 -8.35 30.69 -24.13
N SER A 368 -9.43 29.92 -24.22
CA SER A 368 -10.76 30.46 -24.55
C SER A 368 -11.33 31.28 -23.38
N VAL A 369 -12.12 32.30 -23.72
CA VAL A 369 -12.88 33.13 -22.77
C VAL A 369 -14.36 33.00 -23.06
N PHE A 370 -15.18 33.01 -22.02
CA PHE A 370 -16.62 33.10 -22.16
C PHE A 370 -17.24 33.93 -21.03
N GLY A 371 -18.40 34.54 -21.32
CA GLY A 371 -19.10 35.42 -20.38
C GLY A 371 -18.61 36.87 -20.39
N GLU A 372 -17.72 37.22 -21.32
CA GLU A 372 -17.19 38.56 -21.56
C GLU A 372 -18.29 39.58 -21.88
N LEU A 373 -19.38 39.15 -22.52
CA LEU A 373 -20.52 40.01 -22.87
C LEU A 373 -21.28 40.53 -21.64
N SER A 374 -21.36 39.74 -20.58
CA SER A 374 -22.03 40.16 -19.35
C SER A 374 -21.21 41.25 -18.63
N VAL A 375 -19.89 41.19 -18.78
CA VAL A 375 -18.91 42.05 -18.11
C VAL A 375 -18.62 43.34 -18.90
N LEU A 376 -18.38 43.25 -20.21
CA LEU A 376 -18.08 44.38 -21.09
C LEU A 376 -19.39 45.13 -21.45
N ASN A 377 -19.59 46.32 -20.87
CA ASN A 377 -20.73 47.21 -21.12
C ASN A 377 -20.74 47.77 -22.56
N VAL A 378 -20.90 46.92 -23.58
CA VAL A 378 -21.02 47.38 -24.98
C VAL A 378 -22.38 48.06 -25.19
N GLU A 379 -22.35 49.36 -25.43
CA GLU A 379 -23.55 50.16 -25.66
C GLU A 379 -24.29 49.72 -26.93
N GLY A 380 -25.61 49.58 -26.84
CA GLY A 380 -26.49 49.27 -27.98
C GLY A 380 -26.94 47.80 -28.11
N VAL A 381 -26.36 46.86 -27.36
CA VAL A 381 -26.68 45.42 -27.50
C VAL A 381 -27.74 44.94 -26.49
N ILE A 382 -27.83 45.52 -25.29
CA ILE A 382 -28.77 45.06 -24.24
C ILE A 382 -29.39 46.26 -23.50
N LYS A 383 -30.71 46.43 -23.61
CA LYS A 383 -31.49 47.52 -22.98
C LYS A 383 -31.89 47.27 -21.51
N ASN A 384 -31.52 46.13 -20.91
CA ASN A 384 -31.98 45.75 -19.57
C ASN A 384 -30.83 45.66 -18.55
N GLU A 385 -31.10 46.19 -17.36
CA GLU A 385 -30.21 46.27 -16.19
C GLU A 385 -29.79 44.90 -15.62
N ASN A 386 -30.39 43.79 -16.06
CA ASN A 386 -30.05 42.42 -15.65
C ASN A 386 -29.51 41.61 -16.83
N ARG A 387 -28.20 41.66 -17.04
CA ARG A 387 -27.50 40.85 -18.07
C ARG A 387 -27.46 39.39 -17.66
N ARG A 388 -28.38 38.61 -18.21
CA ARG A 388 -28.42 37.17 -18.04
C ARG A 388 -27.42 36.47 -18.97
N ARG A 389 -26.91 35.32 -18.57
CA ARG A 389 -26.09 34.43 -19.40
C ARG A 389 -26.90 34.00 -20.61
N THR A 390 -26.27 34.01 -21.77
CA THR A 390 -26.87 33.67 -23.06
C THR A 390 -26.67 32.21 -23.45
N ILE A 391 -25.81 31.48 -22.72
CA ILE A 391 -25.44 30.10 -23.02
C ILE A 391 -25.26 29.30 -21.74
N THR A 392 -25.49 27.99 -21.83
CA THR A 392 -25.20 27.03 -20.77
C THR A 392 -23.84 26.37 -21.03
N VAL A 393 -22.96 26.34 -20.03
CA VAL A 393 -21.60 25.79 -20.15
C VAL A 393 -21.37 24.71 -19.09
N ARG A 394 -20.86 23.56 -19.52
CA ARG A 394 -20.59 22.39 -18.67
C ARG A 394 -19.16 21.92 -18.83
N SER A 395 -18.53 21.50 -17.73
CA SER A 395 -17.20 20.89 -17.75
C SER A 395 -17.27 19.44 -18.25
N VAL A 396 -16.36 19.05 -19.15
CA VAL A 396 -16.26 17.67 -19.66
C VAL A 396 -15.45 16.77 -18.73
N GLY A 397 -14.45 17.34 -18.07
CA GLY A 397 -13.55 16.64 -17.16
C GLY A 397 -13.19 17.54 -15.98
N PHE A 398 -12.03 17.30 -15.37
CA PHE A 398 -11.48 18.27 -14.42
C PHE A 398 -11.01 19.52 -15.18
N SER A 399 -11.59 20.68 -14.87
CA SER A 399 -11.27 21.95 -15.52
C SER A 399 -10.93 23.02 -14.48
N GLU A 400 -9.91 23.83 -14.77
CA GLU A 400 -9.49 24.96 -13.96
C GLU A 400 -9.81 26.25 -14.72
N LEU A 401 -10.60 27.12 -14.09
CA LEU A 401 -11.04 28.39 -14.66
C LEU A 401 -10.53 29.55 -13.83
N HIS A 402 -10.10 30.60 -14.52
CA HIS A 402 -9.86 31.89 -13.91
C HIS A 402 -11.10 32.76 -14.01
N ILE A 403 -11.51 33.34 -12.89
CA ILE A 403 -12.70 34.17 -12.77
C ILE A 403 -12.25 35.62 -12.63
N LEU A 404 -12.86 36.49 -13.42
CA LEU A 404 -12.70 37.93 -13.33
C LEU A 404 -14.07 38.57 -13.17
N THR A 405 -14.28 39.24 -12.04
CA THR A 405 -15.55 39.92 -11.77
C THR A 405 -15.66 41.22 -12.55
N LYS A 406 -16.91 41.63 -12.83
CA LYS A 406 -17.18 42.89 -13.50
C LYS A 406 -16.62 44.07 -12.73
N ASP A 407 -16.93 44.17 -11.44
CA ASP A 407 -16.53 45.32 -10.63
C ASP A 407 -15.00 45.45 -10.60
N SER A 408 -14.30 44.33 -10.37
CA SER A 408 -12.83 44.27 -10.42
C SER A 408 -12.25 44.70 -11.78
N LEU A 409 -12.85 44.27 -12.90
CA LEU A 409 -12.38 44.67 -14.22
C LEU A 409 -12.59 46.17 -14.46
N TRP A 410 -13.77 46.70 -14.15
CA TRP A 410 -14.09 48.12 -14.40
C TRP A 410 -13.27 49.06 -13.52
N ASP A 411 -13.02 48.69 -12.27
CA ASP A 411 -12.15 49.42 -11.37
C ASP A 411 -10.74 49.60 -11.95
N ILE A 412 -10.16 48.54 -12.56
CA ILE A 412 -8.85 48.65 -13.22
C ILE A 412 -8.95 49.44 -14.54
N LEU A 413 -9.98 49.19 -15.35
CA LEU A 413 -10.08 49.84 -16.67
C LEU A 413 -10.23 51.35 -16.59
N ASP A 414 -10.70 51.89 -15.48
CA ASP A 414 -10.75 53.34 -15.24
C ASP A 414 -9.34 53.97 -15.16
N ASP A 415 -8.34 53.23 -14.71
CA ASP A 415 -6.93 53.65 -14.69
C ASP A 415 -6.23 53.47 -16.05
N TYR A 416 -6.78 52.65 -16.96
CA TYR A 416 -6.20 52.32 -18.27
C TYR A 416 -7.15 52.63 -19.45
N PRO A 417 -7.41 53.92 -19.76
CA PRO A 417 -8.46 54.34 -20.70
C PRO A 417 -8.21 53.90 -22.16
N GLU A 418 -6.96 53.79 -22.60
CA GLU A 418 -6.65 53.31 -23.97
C GLU A 418 -6.90 51.81 -24.12
N SER A 419 -6.48 51.01 -23.15
CA SER A 419 -6.79 49.56 -23.13
C SER A 419 -8.29 49.30 -23.00
N LYS A 420 -9.02 50.14 -22.25
CA LYS A 420 -10.49 50.12 -22.17
C LYS A 420 -11.16 50.27 -23.54
N LYS A 421 -10.69 51.22 -24.38
CA LYS A 421 -11.21 51.39 -25.75
C LYS A 421 -10.94 50.16 -26.61
N ILE A 422 -9.73 49.60 -26.55
CA ILE A 422 -9.34 48.40 -27.31
C ILE A 422 -10.23 47.21 -26.92
N LEU A 423 -10.44 46.99 -25.62
CA LEU A 423 -11.28 45.89 -25.12
C LEU A 423 -12.75 46.05 -25.53
N LEU A 424 -13.29 47.28 -25.50
CA LEU A 424 -14.66 47.54 -25.97
C LEU A 424 -14.80 47.32 -27.49
N GLN A 425 -13.80 47.71 -28.28
CA GLN A 425 -13.78 47.45 -29.73
C GLN A 425 -13.69 45.94 -30.04
N LYS A 426 -12.83 45.21 -29.33
CA LYS A 426 -12.73 43.75 -29.46
C LYS A 426 -14.01 43.04 -29.03
N GLY A 427 -14.60 43.46 -27.91
CA GLY A 427 -15.89 42.95 -27.46
C GLY A 427 -16.99 43.18 -28.49
N TYR A 428 -17.01 44.35 -29.14
CA TYR A 428 -17.93 44.63 -30.25
C TYR A 428 -17.66 43.71 -31.45
N PHE A 429 -16.40 43.48 -31.82
CA PHE A 429 -16.06 42.61 -32.94
C PHE A 429 -16.52 41.16 -32.72
N ILE A 430 -16.27 40.60 -31.53
CA ILE A 430 -16.69 39.24 -31.13
C ILE A 430 -18.22 39.07 -31.10
N LEU A 431 -18.98 40.16 -30.94
CA LEU A 431 -20.45 40.14 -30.95
C LEU A 431 -21.07 40.03 -32.34
N PHE A 432 -20.39 40.55 -33.37
CA PHE A 432 -20.94 40.72 -34.72
C PHE A 432 -20.24 39.85 -35.77
N HIS A 433 -19.21 39.09 -35.38
CA HIS A 433 -18.48 38.13 -36.19
C HIS A 433 -18.15 36.90 -35.36
#